data_AF-A0A841UU61-F1
#
_entry.id   AF-A0A841UU61-F1
#
_cell.length_a   1.000
_cell.length_b   1.000
_cell.length_c   1.000
_cell.angle_alpha   90.00
_cell.angle_beta   90.00
_cell.angle_gamma   90.00
#
_symmetry.space_group_name_H-M   'P 1'
#
loop_
_entity.id
_entity.type
_entity.pdbx_description
1 polymer ?
#
loop_
_entity_poly.entity_id
_entity_poly.type
_entity_poly.pdbx_seq_one_letter_code
_entity_poly.pdbx_strand_id
1 'polypeptide(L)'
;MKKKHNVVTLYLISAFILSLCSSLTAQEYTSVFYISKSDNGNQVHYGIRLAPDCSPQGSNPVYPYWKLENKKTENLLEMEQPAFGIASQSVSGNQVILEINGLKNNGINRLITVKTFRAPNNTCQARAFIKINQTPNPLSRIHVTLASIVRVPGIDIALGGKVKSLTLIDTQQNQETIPCLSNCEFGIQFEEYRTYALYNFTMMYMNENPSFQTFSD
;
A
#
# COMPACT_ATOMS: atom_id res chain seq x y z
N MET A 1 32.78 -4.06 81.73
CA MET A 1 31.53 -3.41 82.19
C MET A 1 30.76 -2.88 80.98
N LYS A 2 29.46 -3.25 80.90
CA LYS A 2 28.30 -2.60 80.24
C LYS A 2 28.28 -2.31 78.71
N LYS A 3 27.38 -3.10 78.06
CA LYS A 3 26.59 -2.91 76.82
C LYS A 3 26.23 -1.45 76.45
N LYS A 4 26.03 -1.19 75.15
CA LYS A 4 24.77 -0.84 74.43
C LYS A 4 25.13 -0.25 73.04
N HIS A 5 24.39 -0.30 71.94
CA HIS A 5 23.23 -1.05 71.41
C HIS A 5 23.26 -0.84 69.89
N ASN A 6 22.68 -1.81 69.17
CA ASN A 6 22.38 -1.85 67.73
C ASN A 6 21.88 -0.53 67.13
N VAL A 7 22.31 -0.23 65.89
CA VAL A 7 21.41 0.30 64.85
C VAL A 7 21.76 -0.37 63.53
N VAL A 8 20.76 -1.10 63.02
CA VAL A 8 20.65 -1.64 61.67
C VAL A 8 20.63 -0.47 60.71
N THR A 9 21.60 -0.36 59.80
CA THR A 9 21.50 0.59 58.68
C THR A 9 21.33 -0.18 57.38
N LEU A 10 20.17 0.10 56.80
CA LEU A 10 19.49 -0.52 55.67
C LEU A 10 20.23 -0.26 54.35
N TYR A 11 20.26 -1.27 53.48
CA TYR A 11 20.77 -1.19 52.12
C TYR A 11 19.98 -0.16 51.29
N LEU A 12 20.69 0.72 50.57
CA LEU A 12 20.18 1.42 49.39
C LEU A 12 21.16 1.18 48.24
N ILE A 13 21.07 -0.01 47.64
CA ILE A 13 21.58 -0.23 46.29
C ILE A 13 20.59 0.47 45.37
N SER A 14 20.93 1.67 44.92
CA SER A 14 20.21 2.37 43.85
C SER A 14 20.38 1.55 42.57
N ALA A 15 19.45 0.65 42.31
CA ALA A 15 19.29 0.00 41.03
C ALA A 15 18.79 1.07 40.06
N PHE A 16 19.72 1.73 39.37
CA PHE A 16 19.42 2.55 38.20
C PHE A 16 18.98 1.59 37.09
N ILE A 17 17.71 1.17 37.14
CA ILE A 17 17.06 0.48 36.02
C ILE A 17 16.93 1.54 34.94
N LEU A 18 17.93 1.57 34.04
CA LEU A 18 17.83 2.21 32.74
C LEU A 18 16.61 1.59 32.07
N SER A 19 15.49 2.28 32.21
CA SER A 19 14.30 2.10 31.38
C SER A 19 14.73 2.44 29.97
N LEU A 20 15.27 1.46 29.26
CA LEU A 20 15.20 1.37 27.82
C LEU A 20 13.72 1.15 27.51
N CYS A 21 12.95 2.22 27.63
CA CYS A 21 11.70 2.34 26.92
C CYS A 21 12.13 2.39 25.45
N SER A 22 12.31 1.21 24.85
CA SER A 22 12.35 1.08 23.42
C SER A 22 11.01 1.65 22.96
N SER A 23 11.03 2.91 22.56
CA SER A 23 10.00 3.47 21.71
C SER A 23 9.90 2.47 20.56
N LEU A 24 8.87 1.62 20.60
CA LEU A 24 8.44 0.83 19.47
C LEU A 24 7.92 1.87 18.47
N THR A 25 8.84 2.59 17.84
CA THR A 25 8.53 3.56 16.81
C THR A 25 7.78 2.77 15.77
N ALA A 26 6.52 3.15 15.56
CA ALA A 26 5.61 2.58 14.57
C ALA A 26 6.43 2.15 13.35
N GLN A 27 6.40 0.85 13.06
CA GLN A 27 7.19 0.24 12.00
C GLN A 27 7.00 1.06 10.74
N GLU A 28 8.04 1.81 10.34
CA GLU A 28 8.03 2.58 9.10
C GLU A 28 7.56 1.65 8.01
N TYR A 29 6.49 2.04 7.33
CA TYR A 29 5.93 1.33 6.20
C TYR A 29 7.05 1.01 5.21
N THR A 30 7.60 -0.22 5.26
CA THR A 30 8.72 -0.61 4.41
C THR A 30 8.15 -0.85 3.02
N SER A 31 8.05 0.24 2.26
CA SER A 31 7.65 0.21 0.85
C SER A 31 8.65 -0.67 0.09
N VAL A 32 8.16 -1.76 -0.50
CA VAL A 32 8.97 -2.64 -1.35
C VAL A 32 8.98 -2.23 -2.82
N PHE A 33 7.94 -1.55 -3.27
CA PHE A 33 7.82 -0.84 -4.56
C PHE A 33 6.61 0.09 -4.50
N TYR A 34 6.37 0.88 -5.54
CA TYR A 34 5.16 1.70 -5.67
C TYR A 34 4.64 1.76 -7.10
N ILE A 35 3.39 2.20 -7.24
CA ILE A 35 2.76 2.58 -8.50
C ILE A 35 2.66 4.10 -8.55
N SER A 36 3.08 4.70 -9.66
CA SER A 36 2.83 6.12 -9.96
C SER A 36 2.02 6.27 -11.23
N LYS A 37 1.43 7.45 -11.41
CA LYS A 37 0.61 7.80 -12.57
C LYS A 37 1.15 9.07 -13.23
N SER A 38 0.71 9.34 -14.46
CA SER A 38 1.11 10.52 -15.22
C SER A 38 0.27 11.79 -14.92
N ASP A 39 -0.70 11.73 -14.01
CA ASP A 39 -1.63 12.83 -13.69
C ASP A 39 -1.17 13.72 -12.52
N ASN A 40 -0.55 13.12 -11.50
CA ASN A 40 -0.01 13.80 -10.32
C ASN A 40 1.18 13.03 -9.72
N GLY A 41 1.81 13.61 -8.70
CA GLY A 41 2.92 12.99 -7.97
C GLY A 41 2.51 12.08 -6.80
N ASN A 42 1.22 11.82 -6.61
CA ASN A 42 0.76 10.86 -5.59
C ASN A 42 1.17 9.44 -6.00
N GLN A 43 1.53 8.63 -5.01
CA GLN A 43 2.08 7.29 -5.22
C GLN A 43 1.29 6.28 -4.40
N VAL A 44 1.00 5.10 -4.96
CA VAL A 44 0.51 3.98 -4.17
C VAL A 44 1.66 3.04 -3.87
N HIS A 45 2.09 3.03 -2.62
CA HIS A 45 3.17 2.18 -2.14
C HIS A 45 2.62 0.82 -1.70
N TYR A 46 3.46 -0.20 -1.80
CA TYR A 46 3.18 -1.54 -1.30
C TYR A 46 4.13 -1.82 -0.15
N GLY A 47 3.60 -1.83 1.06
CA GLY A 47 4.32 -2.20 2.28
C GLY A 47 4.24 -3.70 2.55
N ILE A 48 5.12 -4.21 3.43
CA ILE A 48 5.06 -5.58 3.93
C ILE A 48 5.16 -5.61 5.47
N ARG A 49 4.35 -6.46 6.11
CA ARG A 49 4.43 -6.77 7.55
C ARG A 49 5.37 -7.94 7.76
N LEU A 50 6.34 -7.79 8.65
CA LEU A 50 7.35 -8.79 8.95
C LEU A 50 7.31 -9.17 10.43
N ALA A 51 7.46 -10.45 10.72
CA ALA A 51 7.66 -10.95 12.08
C ALA A 51 9.11 -10.70 12.57
N PRO A 52 9.39 -10.86 13.88
CA PRO A 52 10.73 -10.62 14.43
C PRO A 52 11.85 -11.48 13.84
N ASP A 53 11.53 -12.60 13.19
CA ASP A 53 12.45 -13.48 12.48
C ASP A 53 12.66 -13.09 11.00
N CYS A 54 12.07 -11.97 10.57
CA CYS A 54 12.03 -11.47 9.19
C CYS A 54 11.18 -12.28 8.20
N SER A 55 10.35 -13.20 8.69
CA SER A 55 9.34 -13.86 7.86
C SER A 55 8.14 -12.93 7.59
N PRO A 56 7.45 -13.06 6.44
CA PRO A 56 6.20 -12.36 6.19
C PRO A 56 5.13 -12.72 7.23
N GLN A 57 4.46 -11.72 7.81
CA GLN A 57 3.49 -11.93 8.88
C GLN A 57 2.10 -12.32 8.34
N GLY A 58 1.68 -13.55 8.60
CA GLY A 58 0.34 -14.06 8.25
C GLY A 58 0.18 -14.38 6.77
N SER A 59 -1.07 -14.63 6.34
CA SER A 59 -1.40 -14.96 4.95
C SER A 59 -1.48 -13.75 4.03
N ASN A 60 -1.65 -12.55 4.60
CA ASN A 60 -1.77 -11.29 3.85
C ASN A 60 -0.75 -10.22 4.31
N PRO A 61 0.56 -10.49 4.18
CA PRO A 61 1.60 -9.61 4.72
C PRO A 61 1.79 -8.33 3.91
N VAL A 62 1.50 -8.34 2.60
CA VAL A 62 1.65 -7.16 1.73
C VAL A 62 0.36 -6.33 1.74
N TYR A 63 0.49 -5.01 1.73
CA TYR A 63 -0.64 -4.09 1.74
C TYR A 63 -0.34 -2.79 0.98
N PRO A 64 -1.29 -2.27 0.18
CA PRO A 64 -1.16 -0.98 -0.48
C PRO A 64 -1.52 0.18 0.46
N TYR A 65 -0.91 1.33 0.24
CA TYR A 65 -1.28 2.61 0.88
C TYR A 65 -0.86 3.79 0.00
N TRP A 66 -1.60 4.89 0.08
CA TRP A 66 -1.22 6.13 -0.57
C TRP A 66 -0.08 6.80 0.16
N LYS A 67 0.86 7.36 -0.60
CA LYS A 67 1.80 8.39 -0.17
C LYS A 67 1.56 9.61 -1.06
N LEU A 68 0.98 10.64 -0.46
CA LEU A 68 0.64 11.87 -1.14
C LEU A 68 1.89 12.74 -1.36
N GLU A 69 1.81 13.71 -2.27
CA GLU A 69 2.90 14.67 -2.52
C GLU A 69 3.33 15.43 -1.25
N ASN A 70 2.38 15.72 -0.36
CA ASN A 70 2.64 16.33 0.95
C ASN A 70 3.22 15.35 1.99
N LYS A 71 3.58 14.13 1.57
CA LYS A 71 4.15 13.04 2.36
C LYS A 71 3.20 12.36 3.35
N LYS A 72 1.93 12.79 3.41
CA LYS A 72 0.90 12.11 4.20
C LYS A 72 0.65 10.72 3.62
N THR A 73 0.41 9.75 4.49
CA THR A 73 -0.02 8.41 4.10
C THR A 73 -1.51 8.22 4.36
N GLU A 74 -2.18 7.52 3.46
CA GLU A 74 -3.60 7.21 3.57
C GLU A 74 -3.86 5.75 3.18
N ASN A 75 -4.90 5.15 3.76
CA ASN A 75 -5.33 3.82 3.36
C ASN A 75 -5.97 3.88 1.97
N LEU A 76 -5.90 2.76 1.25
CA LEU A 76 -6.62 2.59 0.01
C LEU A 76 -8.13 2.50 0.30
N LEU A 77 -8.95 3.25 -0.44
CA LEU A 77 -10.41 3.17 -0.39
C LEU A 77 -10.91 1.94 -1.15
N GLU A 78 -12.11 1.46 -0.83
CA GLU A 78 -12.72 0.30 -1.51
C GLU A 78 -12.85 0.51 -3.02
N MET A 79 -13.25 1.71 -3.43
CA MET A 79 -13.39 2.11 -4.83
C MET A 79 -12.06 2.10 -5.62
N GLU A 80 -10.92 2.10 -4.92
CA GLU A 80 -9.59 2.11 -5.53
C GLU A 80 -8.98 0.70 -5.61
N GLN A 81 -9.60 -0.30 -4.97
CA GLN A 81 -9.16 -1.69 -4.98
C GLN A 81 -9.06 -2.29 -6.39
N PRO A 82 -9.97 -2.02 -7.35
CA PRO A 82 -9.86 -2.56 -8.71
C PRO A 82 -8.57 -2.13 -9.44
N ALA A 83 -8.01 -0.99 -9.04
CA ALA A 83 -6.78 -0.42 -9.57
C ALA A 83 -5.54 -0.91 -8.83
N PHE A 84 -5.53 -0.65 -7.52
CA PHE A 84 -4.33 -0.73 -6.71
C PHE A 84 -4.35 -1.87 -5.69
N GLY A 85 -5.51 -2.51 -5.53
CA GLY A 85 -5.68 -3.63 -4.61
C GLY A 85 -4.85 -4.86 -4.97
N ILE A 86 -4.76 -5.77 -4.02
CA ILE A 86 -4.09 -7.05 -4.18
C ILE A 86 -5.11 -8.07 -4.67
N ALA A 87 -4.89 -8.63 -5.87
CA ALA A 87 -5.76 -9.65 -6.44
C ALA A 87 -5.55 -11.00 -5.75
N SER A 88 -4.29 -11.34 -5.49
CA SER A 88 -3.90 -12.53 -4.74
C SER A 88 -2.51 -12.34 -4.13
N GLN A 89 -2.29 -13.02 -3.01
CA GLN A 89 -0.95 -13.21 -2.47
C GLN A 89 -0.79 -14.62 -1.90
N SER A 90 0.38 -15.21 -2.08
CA SER A 90 0.74 -16.52 -1.53
C SER A 90 2.08 -16.42 -0.82
N VAL A 91 2.14 -16.93 0.41
CA VAL A 91 3.31 -16.88 1.28
C VAL A 91 3.96 -18.26 1.34
N SER A 92 5.27 -18.31 1.10
CA SER A 92 6.07 -19.53 1.25
C SER A 92 7.45 -19.16 1.81
N GLY A 93 7.70 -19.51 3.07
CA GLY A 93 8.90 -19.10 3.79
C GLY A 93 9.09 -17.59 3.76
N ASN A 94 10.26 -17.13 3.30
CA ASN A 94 10.62 -15.70 3.19
C ASN A 94 10.21 -15.07 1.85
N GLN A 95 9.21 -15.62 1.19
CA GLN A 95 8.74 -15.16 -0.11
C GLN A 95 7.24 -14.93 -0.11
N VAL A 96 6.83 -13.84 -0.74
CA VAL A 96 5.43 -13.56 -1.09
C VAL A 96 5.33 -13.44 -2.61
N ILE A 97 4.45 -14.21 -3.23
CA ILE A 97 4.08 -14.06 -4.63
C ILE A 97 2.80 -13.23 -4.66
N LEU A 98 2.83 -12.10 -5.37
CA LEU A 98 1.78 -11.08 -5.42
C LEU A 98 1.25 -10.93 -6.85
N GLU A 99 -0.07 -10.80 -6.96
CA GLU A 99 -0.75 -10.30 -8.15
C GLU A 99 -1.54 -9.02 -7.78
N ILE A 100 -1.40 -7.96 -8.57
CA ILE A 100 -2.08 -6.67 -8.35
C ILE A 100 -3.31 -6.59 -9.26
N ASN A 101 -4.44 -6.10 -8.74
CA ASN A 101 -5.69 -5.96 -9.49
C ASN A 101 -5.49 -5.17 -10.79
N GLY A 102 -4.81 -4.03 -10.76
CA GLY A 102 -4.56 -3.22 -11.96
C GLY A 102 -3.70 -3.89 -13.03
N LEU A 103 -2.88 -4.90 -12.69
CA LEU A 103 -2.19 -5.70 -13.72
C LEU A 103 -3.14 -6.77 -14.27
N LYS A 104 -3.76 -7.53 -13.37
CA LYS A 104 -4.69 -8.63 -13.70
C LYS A 104 -5.86 -8.17 -14.56
N ASN A 105 -6.55 -7.11 -14.14
CA ASN A 105 -7.73 -6.56 -14.80
C ASN A 105 -7.42 -6.00 -16.19
N ASN A 106 -6.14 -5.66 -16.44
CA ASN A 106 -5.65 -5.23 -17.75
C ASN A 106 -5.05 -6.37 -18.59
N GLY A 107 -5.28 -7.64 -18.19
CA GLY A 107 -4.77 -8.82 -18.90
C GLY A 107 -3.26 -9.00 -18.79
N ILE A 108 -2.60 -8.30 -17.88
CA ILE A 108 -1.15 -8.34 -17.70
C ILE A 108 -0.81 -9.42 -16.68
N ASN A 109 -0.49 -10.62 -17.18
CA ASN A 109 -0.04 -11.73 -16.33
C ASN A 109 1.44 -11.54 -15.92
N ARG A 110 1.65 -10.71 -14.90
CA ARG A 110 2.96 -10.42 -14.30
C ARG A 110 2.88 -10.52 -12.79
N LEU A 111 3.39 -11.63 -12.26
CA LEU A 111 3.53 -11.83 -10.82
C LEU A 111 4.73 -11.05 -10.29
N ILE A 112 4.56 -10.46 -9.11
CA ILE A 112 5.60 -9.80 -8.34
C ILE A 112 6.05 -10.74 -7.23
N THR A 113 7.35 -10.91 -7.05
CA THR A 113 7.92 -11.69 -5.96
C THR A 113 8.54 -10.74 -4.94
N VAL A 114 8.04 -10.74 -3.71
CA VAL A 114 8.69 -10.05 -2.58
C VAL A 114 9.51 -11.07 -1.81
N LYS A 115 10.80 -10.80 -1.63
CA LYS A 115 11.70 -11.60 -0.79
C LYS A 115 12.07 -10.82 0.46
N THR A 116 12.05 -11.49 1.60
CA THR A 116 12.44 -10.92 2.90
C THR A 116 13.76 -11.53 3.35
N PHE A 117 14.56 -10.75 4.07
CA PHE A 117 15.86 -11.18 4.57
C PHE A 117 16.30 -10.31 5.74
N ARG A 118 17.23 -10.87 6.53
CA ARG A 118 17.92 -10.13 7.58
C ARG A 118 19.15 -9.47 6.98
N ALA A 119 19.25 -8.15 7.09
CA ALA A 119 20.42 -7.41 6.64
C ALA A 119 21.59 -7.55 7.64
N PRO A 120 22.84 -7.23 7.23
CA PRO A 120 24.01 -7.35 8.10
C PRO A 120 23.95 -6.54 9.40
N ASN A 121 23.18 -5.45 9.41
CA ASN A 121 22.89 -4.63 10.59
C ASN A 121 21.78 -5.21 11.48
N ASN A 122 21.41 -6.48 11.27
CA ASN A 122 20.38 -7.21 12.01
C ASN A 122 18.95 -6.64 11.85
N THR A 123 18.69 -5.78 10.85
CA THR A 123 17.33 -5.30 10.55
C THR A 123 16.64 -6.18 9.50
N CYS A 124 15.34 -6.35 9.62
CA CYS A 124 14.56 -7.03 8.59
C CYS A 124 14.35 -6.11 7.39
N GLN A 125 14.62 -6.64 6.20
CA GLN A 125 14.43 -5.95 4.93
C GLN A 125 13.61 -6.80 3.98
N ALA A 126 13.04 -6.15 2.96
CA ALA A 126 12.32 -6.80 1.89
C ALA A 126 12.62 -6.13 0.55
N ARG A 127 12.51 -6.90 -0.53
CA ARG A 127 12.72 -6.41 -1.89
C ARG A 127 11.76 -7.08 -2.85
N ALA A 128 11.10 -6.28 -3.68
CA ALA A 128 10.24 -6.77 -4.75
C ALA A 128 11.05 -7.07 -6.02
N PHE A 129 10.59 -8.05 -6.78
CA PHE A 129 11.15 -8.48 -8.04
C PHE A 129 10.02 -8.69 -9.04
N ILE A 130 10.25 -8.31 -10.28
CA ILE A 130 9.34 -8.58 -11.40
C ILE A 130 10.17 -8.98 -12.61
N LYS A 131 9.57 -9.72 -13.54
CA LYS A 131 10.21 -9.96 -14.84
C LYS A 131 10.17 -8.68 -15.67
N ILE A 132 11.35 -8.20 -16.04
CA ILE A 132 11.57 -7.14 -17.05
C ILE A 132 12.38 -7.79 -18.17
N ASN A 133 11.85 -7.80 -19.39
CA ASN A 133 12.42 -8.50 -20.55
C ASN A 133 12.76 -9.96 -20.20
N GLN A 134 11.80 -10.67 -19.60
CA GLN A 134 11.88 -12.07 -19.14
C GLN A 134 12.85 -12.35 -17.97
N THR A 135 13.67 -11.38 -17.58
CA THR A 135 14.63 -11.52 -16.48
C THR A 135 14.04 -10.97 -15.17
N PRO A 136 14.08 -11.73 -14.06
CA PRO A 136 13.70 -11.19 -12.75
C PRO A 136 14.65 -10.07 -12.32
N ASN A 137 14.13 -8.86 -12.17
CA ASN A 137 14.86 -7.67 -11.76
C ASN A 137 14.26 -7.06 -10.49
N PRO A 138 15.07 -6.43 -9.61
CA PRO A 138 14.56 -5.71 -8.44
C PRO A 138 13.61 -4.58 -8.86
N LEU A 139 12.33 -4.72 -8.55
CA LEU A 139 11.33 -3.74 -8.94
C LEU A 139 11.47 -2.47 -8.09
N SER A 140 11.51 -1.31 -8.76
CA SER A 140 11.44 0.00 -8.10
C SER A 140 10.02 0.53 -8.13
N ARG A 141 9.45 0.68 -9.34
CA ARG A 141 8.09 1.18 -9.53
C ARG A 141 7.44 0.64 -10.80
N ILE A 142 6.12 0.71 -10.82
CA ILE A 142 5.32 0.60 -12.04
C ILE A 142 4.75 1.99 -12.33
N HIS A 143 5.00 2.52 -13.53
CA HIS A 143 4.45 3.80 -13.95
C HIS A 143 3.28 3.58 -14.90
N VAL A 144 2.15 4.21 -14.62
CA VAL A 144 0.93 4.14 -15.42
C VAL A 144 0.81 5.43 -16.23
N THR A 145 0.93 5.31 -17.55
CA THR A 145 0.65 6.42 -18.48
C THR A 145 -0.83 6.42 -18.80
N LEU A 146 -1.54 7.47 -18.42
CA LEU A 146 -2.98 7.60 -18.68
C LEU A 146 -3.21 8.20 -20.07
N ALA A 147 -4.18 7.64 -20.81
CA ALA A 147 -4.70 8.20 -22.05
C ALA A 147 -5.80 9.23 -21.76
N SER A 148 -6.60 8.98 -20.72
CA SER A 148 -7.61 9.91 -20.20
C SER A 148 -7.81 9.66 -18.71
N ILE A 149 -8.42 10.63 -18.02
CA ILE A 149 -8.68 10.57 -16.59
C ILE A 149 -10.16 10.77 -16.31
N VAL A 150 -10.69 10.03 -15.34
CA VAL A 150 -11.99 10.29 -14.71
C VAL A 150 -11.71 11.14 -13.48
N ARG A 151 -12.21 12.38 -13.45
CA ARG A 151 -12.20 13.22 -12.26
C ARG A 151 -13.60 13.29 -11.68
N VAL A 152 -13.69 13.12 -10.37
CA VAL A 152 -14.94 13.31 -9.65
C VAL A 152 -14.92 14.69 -9.00
N PRO A 153 -15.93 15.55 -9.24
CA PRO A 153 -16.00 16.84 -8.57
C PRO A 153 -15.92 16.69 -7.05
N GLY A 154 -15.07 17.50 -6.39
CA GLY A 154 -14.83 17.43 -4.94
C GLY A 154 -13.83 16.35 -4.49
N ILE A 155 -13.24 15.60 -5.42
CA ILE A 155 -12.18 14.61 -5.14
C ILE A 155 -10.94 14.96 -5.97
N ASP A 156 -9.87 15.36 -5.29
CA ASP A 156 -8.61 15.82 -5.94
C ASP A 156 -7.72 14.69 -6.50
N ILE A 157 -8.20 13.45 -6.45
CA ILE A 157 -7.53 12.27 -6.99
C ILE A 157 -8.27 11.75 -8.23
N ALA A 158 -7.52 11.46 -9.31
CA ALA A 158 -8.11 10.73 -10.42
C ALA A 158 -8.33 9.28 -9.98
N LEU A 159 -9.61 8.95 -9.78
CA LEU A 159 -10.10 7.66 -9.31
C LEU A 159 -10.09 6.59 -10.40
N GLY A 160 -9.89 6.99 -11.66
CA GLY A 160 -9.65 6.06 -12.74
C GLY A 160 -9.36 6.73 -14.08
N GLY A 161 -9.26 5.93 -15.12
CA GLY A 161 -8.98 6.43 -16.46
C GLY A 161 -8.62 5.34 -17.46
N LYS A 162 -8.54 5.73 -18.73
CA LYS A 162 -8.03 4.85 -19.78
C LYS A 162 -6.51 4.80 -19.68
N VAL A 163 -5.94 3.61 -19.77
CA VAL A 163 -4.49 3.41 -19.71
C VAL A 163 -3.92 3.37 -21.12
N LYS A 164 -2.85 4.14 -21.36
CA LYS A 164 -2.07 4.11 -22.60
C LYS A 164 -1.00 3.03 -22.54
N SER A 165 -0.29 2.95 -21.42
CA SER A 165 0.77 1.98 -21.19
C SER A 165 1.10 1.83 -19.72
N LEU A 166 1.71 0.70 -19.36
CA LEU A 166 2.38 0.52 -18.08
C LEU A 166 3.87 0.31 -18.31
N THR A 167 4.70 1.00 -17.54
CA THR A 167 6.16 0.86 -17.61
C THR A 167 6.67 0.27 -16.31
N LEU A 168 7.24 -0.94 -16.39
CA LEU A 168 7.96 -1.58 -15.28
C LEU A 168 9.37 -0.99 -15.21
N ILE A 169 9.79 -0.56 -14.03
CA ILE A 169 11.10 0.09 -13.84
C ILE A 169 11.81 -0.55 -12.66
N ASP A 170 13.03 -1.05 -12.88
CA ASP A 170 13.85 -1.63 -11.83
C ASP A 170 14.65 -0.59 -11.04
N THR A 171 15.37 -1.04 -10.01
CA THR A 171 16.23 -0.17 -9.18
C THR A 171 17.43 0.41 -9.93
N GLN A 172 17.78 -0.15 -11.09
CA GLN A 172 18.87 0.32 -11.97
C GLN A 172 18.36 1.20 -13.13
N GLN A 173 17.06 1.54 -13.14
CA GLN A 173 16.37 2.27 -14.20
C GLN A 173 16.26 1.53 -15.55
N ASN A 174 16.46 0.21 -15.59
CA ASN A 174 16.03 -0.57 -16.76
C ASN A 174 14.51 -0.63 -16.80
N GLN A 175 13.94 -0.63 -18.01
CA GLN A 175 12.50 -0.51 -18.20
C GLN A 175 11.94 -1.45 -19.28
N GLU A 176 10.73 -1.95 -19.04
CA GLU A 176 9.86 -2.62 -20.03
C GLU A 176 8.54 -1.85 -20.08
N THR A 177 8.18 -1.35 -21.26
CA THR A 177 6.88 -0.70 -21.47
C THR A 177 5.92 -1.67 -22.14
N ILE A 178 4.79 -1.87 -21.50
CA ILE A 178 3.69 -2.73 -21.96
C ILE A 178 2.60 -1.79 -22.48
N PRO A 179 2.40 -1.70 -23.80
CA PRO A 179 1.32 -0.90 -24.36
C PRO A 179 -0.03 -1.53 -24.05
N CYS A 180 -1.03 -0.70 -23.81
CA CYS A 180 -2.40 -1.13 -23.66
C CYS A 180 -3.03 -1.31 -25.05
N LEU A 181 -3.25 -2.56 -25.46
CA LEU A 181 -3.71 -2.87 -26.82
C LEU A 181 -5.22 -2.71 -27.01
N SER A 182 -6.02 -2.91 -25.96
CA SER A 182 -7.48 -2.69 -26.01
C SER A 182 -8.09 -2.64 -24.61
N ASN A 183 -9.03 -1.71 -24.41
CA ASN A 183 -9.92 -1.62 -23.24
C ASN A 183 -9.24 -1.62 -21.86
N CYS A 184 -7.98 -1.18 -21.79
CA CYS A 184 -7.29 -1.07 -20.52
C CYS A 184 -7.80 0.12 -19.71
N GLU A 185 -8.19 -0.16 -18.47
CA GLU A 185 -8.67 0.80 -17.51
C GLU A 185 -7.96 0.60 -16.19
N PHE A 186 -7.79 1.70 -15.47
CA PHE A 186 -7.27 1.67 -14.13
C PHE A 186 -8.28 2.36 -13.23
N GLY A 187 -8.64 1.75 -12.10
CA GLY A 187 -9.53 2.32 -11.11
C GLY A 187 -11.00 2.16 -11.47
N ILE A 188 -11.81 3.16 -11.12
CA ILE A 188 -13.24 3.16 -11.39
C ILE A 188 -13.48 3.26 -12.89
N GLN A 189 -14.28 2.35 -13.43
CA GLN A 189 -14.65 2.36 -14.84
C GLN A 189 -15.60 3.53 -15.15
N PHE A 190 -15.52 4.09 -16.36
CA PHE A 190 -16.40 5.21 -16.77
C PHE A 190 -17.90 4.85 -16.67
N GLU A 191 -18.27 3.59 -16.90
CA GLU A 191 -19.65 3.12 -16.80
C GLU A 191 -20.10 2.98 -15.33
N GLU A 192 -19.26 2.44 -14.46
CA GLU A 192 -19.51 2.39 -13.02
C GLU A 192 -19.63 3.80 -12.43
N TYR A 193 -18.79 4.76 -12.88
CA TYR A 193 -18.91 6.15 -12.46
C TYR A 193 -20.28 6.75 -12.78
N ARG A 194 -20.90 6.43 -13.93
CA ARG A 194 -22.26 6.91 -14.21
C ARG A 194 -23.25 6.42 -13.15
N THR A 195 -23.15 5.15 -12.76
CA THR A 195 -24.02 4.57 -11.72
C THR A 195 -23.75 5.19 -10.35
N TYR A 196 -22.49 5.40 -9.97
CA TYR A 196 -22.11 6.05 -8.70
C TYR A 196 -22.50 7.54 -8.66
N ALA A 197 -22.28 8.27 -9.75
CA ALA A 197 -22.66 9.67 -9.87
C ALA A 197 -24.18 9.81 -9.83
N LEU A 198 -24.94 8.89 -10.45
CA LEU A 198 -26.39 8.84 -10.33
C LEU A 198 -26.81 8.53 -8.90
N TYR A 199 -26.19 7.55 -8.23
CA TYR A 199 -26.51 7.22 -6.84
C TYR A 199 -26.25 8.40 -5.89
N ASN A 200 -25.08 9.05 -6.00
CA ASN A 200 -24.75 10.21 -5.17
C ASN A 200 -25.59 11.44 -5.53
N PHE A 201 -25.90 11.66 -6.81
CA PHE A 201 -26.83 12.71 -7.22
C PHE A 201 -28.23 12.45 -6.66
N THR A 202 -28.74 11.21 -6.74
CA THR A 202 -30.02 10.83 -6.14
C THR A 202 -30.01 11.00 -4.63
N MET A 203 -28.97 10.57 -3.93
CA MET A 203 -28.85 10.74 -2.47
C MET A 203 -28.74 12.21 -2.06
N MET A 204 -28.00 13.03 -2.81
CA MET A 204 -27.89 14.48 -2.59
C MET A 204 -29.23 15.18 -2.87
N TYR A 205 -29.90 14.82 -3.98
CA TYR A 205 -31.21 15.35 -4.35
C TYR A 205 -32.30 14.96 -3.35
N MET A 206 -32.26 13.74 -2.80
CA MET A 206 -33.17 13.25 -1.76
C MET A 206 -32.93 13.94 -0.41
N ASN A 207 -31.68 14.29 -0.09
CA ASN A 207 -31.34 15.04 1.12
C ASN A 207 -31.69 16.53 1.01
N GLU A 208 -31.59 17.12 -0.19
CA GLU A 208 -31.93 18.52 -0.46
C GLU A 208 -33.44 18.72 -0.73
N ASN A 209 -34.17 17.66 -1.10
CA ASN A 209 -35.63 17.68 -1.32
C ASN A 209 -36.33 16.54 -0.55
N PRO A 210 -36.46 16.64 0.79
CA PRO A 210 -37.04 15.59 1.63
C PRO A 210 -38.53 15.32 1.34
N SER A 211 -39.22 16.21 0.61
CA SER A 211 -40.63 16.04 0.23
C SER A 211 -40.88 14.91 -0.77
N PHE A 212 -39.85 14.33 -1.40
CA PHE A 212 -39.99 13.22 -2.34
C PHE A 212 -39.90 11.82 -1.70
N GLN A 213 -39.65 11.71 -0.39
CA GLN A 213 -39.60 10.42 0.33
C GLN A 213 -40.98 9.82 0.65
N THR A 214 -42.08 10.42 0.18
CA THR A 214 -43.45 9.98 0.49
C THR A 214 -44.23 9.58 -0.76
N PHE A 215 -43.80 8.53 -1.45
CA PHE A 215 -44.73 7.70 -2.22
C PHE A 215 -44.36 6.24 -2.04
N SER A 216 -44.91 5.67 -0.97
CA SER A 216 -45.04 4.23 -0.76
C SER A 216 -46.45 4.03 -0.20
N ASP A 217 -47.39 3.84 -1.10
CA ASP A 217 -48.58 3.00 -0.93
C ASP A 217 -48.73 2.19 -2.23
#